data_AF-A0A8H4RI63-F1
#
_entry.id   AF-A0A8H4RI63-F1
#
_cell.length_a   1.000
_cell.length_b   1.000
_cell.length_c   1.000
_cell.angle_alpha   90.00
_cell.angle_beta   90.00
_cell.angle_gamma   90.00
#
_symmetry.space_group_name_H-M   'P 1'
#
loop_
_entity.id
_entity.type
_entity.pdbx_description
1 polymer ?
#
loop_
_entity_poly.entity_id
_entity_poly.type
_entity_poly.pdbx_seq_one_letter_code
_entity_poly.pdbx_strand_id
1 'polypeptide(L)'
;MSGSAALEYGFPSTHSANAVSVAVYAIFAVHSPDCQLQASTKLVLEVVSYCYALSIILGRLYCGMHGFLDVIVGSVIGAGISAIECIYGPDIDKWLHSSSWLAPATVALVIICLIRIHPEPADDCPCFDDSVSFAGVMIGIEIGGWHYAVGDWAWDVPVPATVPFDLEHMGWITVIARVAVGVLVIFAWREVMKPALLKFLPHLFRIIEKYGFVLPRKFFMPASEYKKIPSRLKVDNVMPSVSDLPGLLTSIRHPGRGRSVSIGPQSAADAYETLAYREKRRRDSLTNPSDSASRAQSPRPANQEKDYFSVAPNVDKDGSVSQASGISASLAPSTTGNLPTPAQSRVGSFEQMMGQGHVSFAPLTPPLGGEPEGRDDEAVILVGQHNELEEKELFSRLEKPRVRYDVEVVTKLVVYTGIAWLAVEGNPIIFEVVGLGMGVHNRPIR
;
A
#
# COMPACT_ATOMS: atom_id res chain seq x y z
N MET A 1 7.09 -1.68 -6.58
CA MET A 1 6.09 -1.16 -5.63
C MET A 1 5.12 -2.28 -5.27
N SER A 2 4.62 -2.35 -4.03
CA SER A 2 3.52 -3.27 -3.72
C SER A 2 2.31 -2.87 -4.56
N GLY A 3 1.70 -3.80 -5.30
CA GLY A 3 0.54 -3.50 -6.15
C GLY A 3 -0.69 -3.02 -5.39
N SER A 4 -0.72 -3.15 -4.06
CA SER A 4 -1.78 -2.66 -3.20
C SER A 4 -1.63 -1.18 -2.83
N ALA A 5 -0.40 -0.65 -2.82
CA ALA A 5 -0.11 0.73 -2.42
C ALA A 5 -0.53 1.77 -3.47
N ALA A 6 -0.83 1.31 -4.70
CA ALA A 6 -1.42 2.15 -5.75
C ALA A 6 -2.94 2.28 -5.65
N LEU A 7 -3.59 1.45 -4.82
CA LEU A 7 -5.03 1.48 -4.57
C LEU A 7 -5.39 2.31 -3.33
N GLU A 8 -4.39 2.88 -2.65
CA GLU A 8 -4.60 3.72 -1.47
C GLU A 8 -4.96 5.14 -1.88
N TYR A 9 -5.82 5.79 -1.10
CA TYR A 9 -6.17 7.19 -1.33
C TYR A 9 -4.93 8.09 -1.15
N GLY A 10 -4.81 9.09 -2.03
CA GLY A 10 -3.69 10.03 -2.02
C GLY A 10 -3.68 11.00 -0.84
N PHE A 11 -4.84 11.35 -0.26
CA PHE A 11 -4.90 12.42 0.74
C PHE A 11 -5.42 11.93 2.11
N PRO A 12 -4.73 12.22 3.23
CA PRO A 12 -3.34 12.71 3.33
C PRO A 12 -2.30 11.59 3.09
N SER A 13 -1.05 11.94 2.76
CA SER A 13 0.02 10.95 2.54
C SER A 13 0.41 10.24 3.83
N THR A 14 0.02 8.97 3.95
CA THR A 14 0.33 8.08 5.09
C THR A 14 1.82 7.82 5.26
N HIS A 15 2.53 7.62 4.14
CA HIS A 15 3.99 7.43 4.15
C HIS A 15 4.73 8.67 4.64
N SER A 16 4.30 9.87 4.21
CA SER A 16 4.87 11.13 4.69
C SER A 16 4.58 11.33 6.17
N ALA A 17 3.34 11.06 6.61
CA ALA A 17 2.96 11.15 8.02
C ALA A 17 3.81 10.23 8.91
N ASN A 18 3.95 8.96 8.52
CA ASN A 18 4.76 7.99 9.27
C ASN A 18 6.25 8.37 9.30
N ALA A 19 6.84 8.71 8.14
CA ALA A 19 8.25 9.06 8.07
C ALA A 19 8.60 10.31 8.90
N VAL A 20 7.75 11.34 8.85
CA VAL A 20 7.93 12.56 9.63
C VAL A 20 7.67 12.31 11.12
N SER A 21 6.67 11.52 11.48
CA SER A 21 6.41 11.14 12.87
C SER A 21 7.63 10.46 13.51
N VAL A 22 8.18 9.44 12.84
CA VAL A 22 9.38 8.73 13.32
C VAL A 22 10.60 9.65 13.41
N ALA A 23 10.82 10.50 12.40
CA ALA A 23 11.96 11.41 12.39
C ALA A 23 11.86 12.47 13.50
N VAL A 24 10.69 13.07 13.70
CA VAL A 24 10.45 14.05 14.76
C VAL A 24 10.63 13.40 16.14
N TYR A 25 10.06 12.22 16.35
CA TYR A 25 10.23 11.48 17.61
C TYR A 25 11.71 11.17 17.90
N ALA A 26 12.44 10.68 16.90
CA ALA A 26 13.87 10.39 17.03
C ALA A 26 14.69 11.65 17.37
N ILE A 27 14.38 12.78 16.73
CA ILE A 27 15.03 14.07 17.02
C ILE A 27 14.72 14.52 18.46
N PHE A 28 13.48 14.40 18.93
CA PHE A 28 13.11 14.69 20.30
C PHE A 28 13.85 13.79 21.30
N ALA A 29 13.95 12.48 21.03
CA ALA A 29 14.66 11.54 21.88
C ALA A 29 16.18 11.84 21.96
N VAL A 30 16.81 12.22 20.85
CA VAL A 30 18.24 12.60 20.82
C VAL A 30 18.52 13.89 21.61
N HIS A 31 17.58 14.83 21.56
CA HIS A 31 17.65 16.11 22.27
C HIS A 31 17.13 16.06 23.70
N SER A 32 16.61 14.92 24.17
CA SER A 32 16.18 14.77 25.54
C SER A 32 17.36 14.93 26.52
N PRO A 33 17.13 15.47 27.72
CA PRO A 33 18.17 15.64 28.74
C PRO A 33 18.75 14.31 29.22
N ASP A 34 18.00 13.21 29.09
CA ASP A 34 18.40 11.87 29.52
C ASP A 34 19.33 11.16 28.53
N CYS A 35 19.42 11.69 27.30
CA CYS A 35 20.25 11.11 26.25
C CYS A 35 21.74 11.45 26.45
N GLN A 36 22.50 10.54 27.05
CA GLN A 36 23.94 10.68 27.32
C GLN A 36 24.86 10.35 26.11
N LEU A 37 24.35 10.47 24.88
CA LEU A 37 25.16 10.21 23.68
C LEU A 37 26.19 11.32 23.41
N GLN A 38 27.32 10.95 22.80
CA GLN A 38 28.34 11.90 22.36
C GLN A 38 27.76 12.90 21.34
N ALA A 39 28.16 14.18 21.41
CA ALA A 39 27.65 15.24 20.55
C ALA A 39 27.78 14.95 19.04
N SER A 40 28.87 14.31 18.62
CA SER A 40 29.06 13.84 17.23
C SER A 40 28.01 12.82 16.80
N THR A 41 27.66 11.89 17.69
CA THR A 41 26.65 10.86 17.43
C THR A 41 25.26 11.46 17.37
N LYS A 42 24.95 12.43 18.25
CA LYS A 42 23.68 13.18 18.21
C LYS A 42 23.50 13.88 16.87
N LEU A 43 24.52 14.60 16.40
CA LEU A 43 24.50 15.28 15.10
C LEU A 43 24.31 14.31 13.94
N VAL A 44 25.01 13.16 13.94
CA VAL A 44 24.84 12.15 12.90
C VAL A 44 23.41 11.60 12.88
N LEU A 45 22.84 11.25 14.05
CA LEU A 45 21.46 10.75 14.15
C LEU A 45 20.43 11.78 13.69
N GLU A 46 20.64 13.05 14.01
CA GLU A 46 19.80 14.15 13.57
C GLU A 46 19.82 14.28 12.03
N VAL A 47 21.01 14.32 11.43
CA VAL A 47 21.18 14.38 9.97
C VAL A 47 20.52 13.18 9.30
N VAL A 48 20.73 11.97 9.83
CA VAL A 48 20.11 10.75 9.30
C VAL A 48 18.59 10.82 9.40
N SER A 49 18.03 11.33 10.49
CA SER A 49 16.58 11.47 10.68
C SER A 49 15.97 12.44 9.66
N TYR A 50 16.62 13.59 9.41
CA TYR A 50 16.19 14.52 8.38
C TYR A 50 16.31 13.93 6.97
N CYS A 51 17.44 13.28 6.66
CA CYS A 51 17.64 12.60 5.37
C CYS A 51 16.59 11.51 5.15
N TYR A 52 16.26 10.72 6.17
CA TYR A 52 15.22 9.70 6.11
C TYR A 52 13.86 10.32 5.75
N ALA A 53 13.39 11.32 6.51
CA ALA A 53 12.10 11.97 6.25
C ALA A 53 12.05 12.61 4.84
N LEU A 54 13.09 13.36 4.46
CA LEU A 54 13.18 14.00 3.15
C LEU A 54 13.20 12.98 2.01
N SER A 55 13.92 11.87 2.16
CA SER A 55 14.00 10.84 1.13
C SER A 55 12.64 10.20 0.82
N ILE A 56 11.83 9.92 1.84
CA ILE A 56 10.50 9.34 1.67
C ILE A 56 9.54 10.36 1.07
N ILE A 57 9.55 11.60 1.56
CA ILE A 57 8.74 12.70 1.02
C ILE A 57 9.03 12.90 -0.47
N LEU A 58 10.30 13.06 -0.84
CA LEU A 58 10.71 13.22 -2.24
C LEU A 58 10.40 11.97 -3.05
N GLY A 59 10.54 10.78 -2.47
CA GLY A 59 10.17 9.52 -3.12
C GLY A 59 8.68 9.45 -3.48
N ARG A 60 7.78 9.91 -2.60
CA ARG A 60 6.33 9.95 -2.89
C ARG A 60 5.99 10.91 -4.02
N LEU A 61 6.66 12.06 -4.08
CA LEU A 61 6.51 13.04 -5.16
C LEU A 61 7.13 12.54 -6.48
N TYR A 62 8.32 11.95 -6.42
CA TYR A 62 9.05 11.44 -7.58
C TYR A 62 8.30 10.30 -8.28
N CYS A 63 7.72 9.38 -7.49
CA CYS A 63 6.91 8.30 -8.03
C CYS A 63 5.53 8.76 -8.51
N GLY A 64 5.16 10.04 -8.34
CA GLY A 64 3.85 10.58 -8.75
C GLY A 64 2.67 10.02 -7.97
N MET A 65 2.91 9.43 -6.80
CA MET A 65 1.86 8.79 -5.99
C MET A 65 1.06 9.77 -5.14
N HIS A 66 1.56 11.00 -4.97
CA HIS A 66 0.93 12.05 -4.16
C HIS A 66 1.20 13.43 -4.73
N GLY A 67 0.25 14.34 -4.51
CA GLY A 67 0.44 15.76 -4.71
C GLY A 67 1.26 16.42 -3.59
N PHE A 68 1.68 17.66 -3.81
CA PHE A 68 2.39 18.45 -2.78
C PHE A 68 1.54 18.64 -1.51
N LEU A 69 0.24 18.89 -1.68
CA LEU A 69 -0.68 19.11 -0.57
C LEU A 69 -0.77 17.85 0.33
N ASP A 70 -0.90 16.68 -0.27
CA ASP A 70 -0.99 15.39 0.44
C ASP A 70 0.22 15.15 1.35
N VAL A 71 1.41 15.44 0.82
CA VAL A 71 2.67 15.29 1.52
C VAL A 71 2.81 16.34 2.63
N ILE A 72 2.43 17.59 2.37
CA ILE A 72 2.50 18.67 3.37
C ILE A 72 1.57 18.36 4.54
N VAL A 73 0.29 18.06 4.26
CA VAL A 73 -0.70 17.76 5.31
C VAL A 73 -0.32 16.47 6.05
N GLY A 74 0.10 15.43 5.33
CA GLY A 74 0.60 14.20 5.96
C GLY A 74 1.77 14.48 6.91
N SER A 75 2.75 15.28 6.47
CA SER A 75 3.91 15.67 7.29
C SER A 75 3.50 16.44 8.55
N VAL A 76 2.55 17.38 8.43
CA VAL A 76 2.03 18.16 9.56
C VAL A 76 1.31 17.25 10.56
N ILE A 77 0.47 16.32 10.09
CA ILE A 77 -0.20 15.33 10.94
C ILE A 77 0.82 14.46 11.66
N GLY A 78 1.83 13.94 10.94
CA GLY A 78 2.89 13.11 11.51
C GLY A 78 3.71 13.82 12.60
N ALA A 79 4.11 15.07 12.33
CA ALA A 79 4.80 15.90 13.31
C ALA A 79 3.92 16.21 14.53
N GLY A 80 2.63 16.50 14.31
CA GLY A 80 1.66 16.75 15.39
C GLY A 80 1.46 15.55 16.30
N ILE A 81 1.31 14.34 15.73
CA ILE A 81 1.20 13.10 16.50
C ILE A 81 2.45 12.88 17.35
N SER A 82 3.64 13.02 16.76
CA SER A 82 4.89 12.87 17.51
C SER A 82 5.06 13.91 18.61
N ALA A 83 4.64 15.16 18.38
CA ALA A 83 4.69 16.21 19.40
C ALA A 83 3.75 15.89 20.58
N ILE A 84 2.53 15.40 20.30
CA ILE A 84 1.58 14.97 21.33
C ILE A 84 2.20 13.84 22.15
N GLU A 85 2.78 12.83 21.49
CA GLU A 85 3.43 11.70 22.15
C GLU A 85 4.58 12.15 23.05
N CYS A 86 5.48 13.01 22.57
CA CYS A 86 6.60 13.48 23.36
C CYS A 86 6.18 14.34 24.58
N ILE A 87 5.05 15.05 24.49
CA ILE A 87 4.57 15.93 25.58
C ILE A 87 3.72 15.16 26.59
N TYR A 88 2.80 14.32 26.13
CA TYR A 88 1.80 13.66 26.98
C TYR A 88 2.10 12.18 27.25
N GLY A 89 2.99 11.54 26.49
CA GLY A 89 3.37 10.13 26.63
C GLY A 89 3.73 9.75 28.06
N PRO A 90 4.64 10.47 28.76
CA PRO A 90 5.03 10.12 30.13
C PRO A 90 3.87 10.14 31.14
N ASP A 91 2.86 10.98 30.92
CA ASP A 91 1.68 11.06 31.80
C ASP A 91 0.65 9.98 31.46
N ILE A 92 0.54 9.61 30.17
CA ILE A 92 -0.25 8.46 29.72
C ILE A 92 0.33 7.17 30.29
N ASP A 93 1.65 6.97 30.19
CA ASP A 93 2.36 5.79 30.71
C ASP A 93 2.16 5.64 32.21
N LYS A 94 2.32 6.74 32.97
CA LYS A 94 2.06 6.73 34.42
C LYS A 94 0.61 6.36 34.73
N TRP A 95 -0.35 6.91 33.99
CA TRP A 95 -1.76 6.58 34.19
C TRP A 95 -2.05 5.11 33.86
N LEU A 96 -1.47 4.58 32.79
CA LEU A 96 -1.61 3.20 32.37
C LEU A 96 -1.07 2.24 33.44
N HIS A 97 0.16 2.46 33.92
CA HIS A 97 0.83 1.58 34.88
C HIS A 97 0.33 1.74 36.33
N SER A 98 -0.17 2.92 36.73
CA SER A 98 -0.74 3.13 38.07
C SER A 98 -2.17 2.58 38.23
N SER A 99 -2.86 2.34 37.11
CA SER A 99 -4.23 1.85 37.11
C SER A 99 -4.30 0.32 37.16
N SER A 100 -5.43 -0.20 37.61
CA SER A 100 -5.77 -1.62 37.45
C SER A 100 -6.17 -1.91 35.99
N TRP A 101 -6.93 -2.98 35.76
CA TRP A 101 -7.44 -3.36 34.43
C TRP A 101 -8.26 -2.27 33.72
N LEU A 102 -8.73 -1.25 34.45
CA LEU A 102 -9.54 -0.16 33.89
C LEU A 102 -8.80 0.63 32.79
N ALA A 103 -7.53 0.99 32.99
CA ALA A 103 -6.80 1.77 31.99
C ALA A 103 -6.63 1.02 30.65
N PRO A 104 -6.03 -0.18 30.60
CA PRO A 104 -5.90 -0.91 29.34
C PRO A 104 -7.27 -1.26 28.73
N ALA A 105 -8.31 -1.52 29.54
CA ALA A 105 -9.66 -1.73 29.01
C ALA A 105 -10.27 -0.47 28.38
N THR A 106 -10.04 0.71 28.97
CA THR A 106 -10.49 1.97 28.38
C THR A 106 -9.75 2.29 27.08
N VAL A 107 -8.44 2.06 27.01
CA VAL A 107 -7.66 2.21 25.76
C VAL A 107 -8.18 1.26 24.69
N ALA A 108 -8.38 -0.01 25.02
CA ALA A 108 -8.94 -0.99 24.10
C ALA A 108 -10.35 -0.61 23.62
N LEU A 109 -11.22 -0.12 24.51
CA LEU A 109 -12.56 0.35 24.16
C LEU A 109 -12.50 1.54 23.21
N VAL A 110 -11.67 2.54 23.48
CA VAL A 110 -11.49 3.71 22.61
C VAL A 110 -11.00 3.27 21.23
N ILE A 111 -10.01 2.39 21.15
CA ILE A 111 -9.51 1.87 19.87
C ILE A 111 -10.62 1.12 19.11
N ILE A 112 -11.40 0.26 19.80
CA ILE A 112 -12.54 -0.43 19.18
C ILE A 112 -13.57 0.56 18.65
N CYS A 113 -13.88 1.62 19.40
CA CYS A 113 -14.77 2.69 18.94
C CYS A 113 -14.21 3.42 17.71
N LEU A 114 -12.90 3.69 17.67
CA LEU A 114 -12.25 4.30 16.49
C LEU A 114 -12.30 3.38 15.27
N ILE A 115 -12.10 2.07 15.44
CA ILE A 115 -12.29 1.09 14.35
C ILE A 115 -13.74 1.11 13.86
N ARG A 116 -14.72 1.28 14.75
CA ARG A 116 -16.14 1.35 14.39
C ARG A 116 -16.49 2.60 13.60
N ILE A 117 -15.93 3.75 13.98
CA ILE A 117 -16.18 5.04 13.32
C ILE A 117 -15.29 5.20 12.07
N HIS A 118 -14.29 4.34 11.88
CA HIS A 118 -13.38 4.39 10.74
C HIS A 118 -14.17 4.48 9.44
N PRO A 119 -13.96 5.56 8.65
CA PRO A 119 -14.75 5.83 7.45
C PRO A 119 -14.66 4.66 6.48
N GLU A 120 -15.78 4.39 5.82
CA GLU A 120 -15.81 3.40 4.75
C GLU A 120 -15.14 4.01 3.51
N PRO A 121 -14.17 3.32 2.91
CA PRO A 121 -13.56 3.79 1.67
C PRO A 121 -14.63 3.79 0.55
N ALA A 122 -14.45 4.62 -0.47
CA ALA A 122 -15.36 4.61 -1.62
C ALA A 122 -15.13 3.37 -2.50
N ASP A 123 -13.89 2.89 -2.54
CA ASP A 123 -13.39 1.75 -3.33
C ASP A 123 -12.76 0.68 -2.43
N ASP A 124 -12.66 -0.54 -2.96
CA ASP A 124 -12.03 -1.67 -2.27
C ASP A 124 -10.51 -1.50 -2.16
N CYS A 125 -10.06 -0.90 -1.06
CA CYS A 125 -8.63 -0.72 -0.76
C CYS A 125 -8.19 -1.57 0.46
N PRO A 126 -6.88 -1.84 0.64
CA PRO A 126 -6.37 -2.55 1.81
C PRO A 126 -6.39 -1.68 3.09
N CYS A 127 -6.61 -0.36 2.98
CA CYS A 127 -6.40 0.61 4.05
C CYS A 127 -7.13 0.25 5.35
N PHE A 128 -8.41 -0.17 5.28
CA PHE A 128 -9.16 -0.54 6.48
C PHE A 128 -8.58 -1.77 7.18
N ASP A 129 -8.19 -2.78 6.40
CA ASP A 129 -7.61 -4.01 6.93
C ASP A 129 -6.27 -3.74 7.62
N ASP A 130 -5.47 -2.83 7.07
CA ASP A 130 -4.20 -2.40 7.64
C ASP A 130 -4.43 -1.60 8.92
N SER A 131 -5.38 -0.64 8.92
CA SER A 131 -5.78 0.11 10.11
C SER A 131 -6.23 -0.80 11.27
N VAL A 132 -7.03 -1.84 10.97
CA VAL A 132 -7.47 -2.82 11.99
C VAL A 132 -6.30 -3.63 12.53
N SER A 133 -5.34 -3.98 11.68
CA SER A 133 -4.13 -4.71 12.09
C SER A 133 -3.26 -3.85 13.00
N PHE A 134 -3.03 -2.58 12.65
CA PHE A 134 -2.31 -1.62 13.50
C PHE A 134 -3.02 -1.38 14.83
N ALA A 135 -4.34 -1.17 14.81
CA ALA A 135 -5.14 -1.00 16.01
C ALA A 135 -5.07 -2.24 16.92
N GLY A 136 -5.07 -3.44 16.33
CA GLY A 136 -4.85 -4.68 17.06
C GLY A 136 -3.50 -4.72 17.76
N VAL A 137 -2.43 -4.38 17.05
CA VAL A 137 -1.07 -4.28 17.62
C VAL A 137 -1.06 -3.31 18.81
N MET A 138 -1.63 -2.12 18.67
CA MET A 138 -1.70 -1.13 19.76
C MET A 138 -2.37 -1.72 21.00
N ILE A 139 -3.57 -2.32 20.86
CA ILE A 139 -4.26 -2.97 21.99
C ILE A 139 -3.37 -4.01 22.67
N GLY A 140 -2.62 -4.81 21.89
CA GLY A 140 -1.76 -5.86 22.42
C GLY A 140 -0.53 -5.33 23.15
N ILE A 141 0.09 -4.25 22.64
CA ILE A 141 1.21 -3.57 23.30
C ILE A 141 0.76 -3.01 24.64
N GLU A 142 -0.37 -2.31 24.68
CA GLU A 142 -0.88 -1.65 25.90
C GLU A 142 -1.25 -2.65 26.99
N ILE A 143 -2.00 -3.71 26.62
CA ILE A 143 -2.37 -4.77 27.56
C ILE A 143 -1.12 -5.52 28.06
N GLY A 144 -0.22 -5.87 27.14
CA GLY A 144 1.01 -6.61 27.48
C GLY A 144 1.98 -5.80 28.32
N GLY A 145 2.21 -4.54 27.96
CA GLY A 145 3.08 -3.63 28.72
C GLY A 145 2.54 -3.41 30.13
N TRP A 146 1.23 -3.16 30.27
CA TRP A 146 0.61 -3.05 31.59
C TRP A 146 0.75 -4.33 32.42
N HIS A 147 0.39 -5.49 31.86
CA HIS A 147 0.42 -6.75 32.61
C HIS A 147 1.86 -7.18 32.94
N TYR A 148 2.81 -6.96 32.03
CA TYR A 148 4.22 -7.22 32.26
C TYR A 148 4.80 -6.32 33.36
N ALA A 149 4.45 -5.03 33.40
CA ALA A 149 4.85 -4.11 34.48
C ALA A 149 4.32 -4.52 35.86
N VAL A 150 3.10 -5.06 35.93
CA VAL A 150 2.50 -5.52 37.19
C VAL A 150 3.11 -6.86 37.64
N GLY A 151 3.68 -7.64 36.72
CA GLY A 151 4.30 -8.92 37.01
C GLY A 151 5.72 -8.81 37.56
N ASP A 152 6.18 -9.87 38.23
CA ASP A 152 7.52 -9.95 38.83
C ASP A 152 8.67 -10.14 37.79
N TRP A 153 8.35 -10.09 36.50
CA TRP A 153 9.29 -10.36 35.40
C TRP A 153 9.95 -9.11 34.84
N ALA A 154 9.34 -7.94 35.02
CA ALA A 154 9.83 -6.67 34.49
C ALA A 154 10.87 -6.00 35.41
N TRP A 155 11.69 -5.13 34.83
CA TRP A 155 12.44 -4.11 35.58
C TRP A 155 11.63 -2.81 35.63
N ASP A 156 11.70 -2.13 36.78
CA ASP A 156 11.08 -0.81 36.98
C ASP A 156 11.93 0.34 36.42
N VAL A 157 13.18 0.06 36.04
CA VAL A 157 14.16 1.05 35.58
C VAL A 157 14.65 0.67 34.18
N PRO A 158 14.74 1.61 33.22
CA PRO A 158 14.45 3.05 33.35
C PRO A 158 12.95 3.42 33.37
N VAL A 159 12.07 2.55 32.89
CA VAL A 159 10.61 2.74 32.86
C VAL A 159 9.93 1.42 33.27
N PRO A 160 8.75 1.44 33.93
CA PRO A 160 7.98 0.21 34.18
C PRO A 160 7.78 -0.62 32.90
N ALA A 161 7.67 -1.94 33.04
CA ALA A 161 7.67 -2.92 31.93
C ALA A 161 9.00 -3.07 31.17
N THR A 162 10.14 -2.60 31.70
CA THR A 162 11.42 -2.79 31.01
C THR A 162 11.79 -4.27 30.98
N VAL A 163 12.10 -4.80 29.78
CA VAL A 163 12.61 -6.15 29.62
C VAL A 163 14.09 -6.20 30.00
N PRO A 164 14.51 -7.06 30.94
CA PRO A 164 15.91 -7.24 31.30
C PRO A 164 16.78 -7.55 30.07
N PHE A 165 17.72 -6.65 29.78
CA PHE A 165 18.61 -6.77 28.63
C PHE A 165 19.98 -6.14 28.91
N ASP A 166 21.02 -6.95 28.74
CA ASP A 166 22.41 -6.48 28.74
C ASP A 166 23.20 -7.29 27.69
N LEU A 167 23.71 -6.58 26.69
CA LEU A 167 24.43 -7.18 25.57
C LEU A 167 25.78 -7.77 26.01
N GLU A 168 26.47 -7.13 26.97
CA GLU A 168 27.78 -7.62 27.43
C GLU A 168 27.63 -8.92 28.21
N HIS A 169 26.57 -9.02 29.02
CA HIS A 169 26.29 -10.21 29.81
C HIS A 169 25.74 -11.37 28.96
N MET A 170 24.80 -11.11 28.05
CA MET A 170 24.16 -12.16 27.25
C MET A 170 25.02 -12.65 26.09
N GLY A 171 25.81 -11.77 25.49
CA GLY A 171 26.56 -12.03 24.27
C GLY A 171 25.68 -12.14 23.02
N TRP A 172 26.29 -11.94 21.85
CA TRP A 172 25.59 -11.89 20.56
C TRP A 172 24.82 -13.17 20.19
N ILE A 173 25.32 -14.34 20.60
CA ILE A 173 24.68 -15.63 20.28
C ILE A 173 23.30 -15.72 20.93
N THR A 174 23.20 -15.35 22.21
CA THR A 174 21.95 -15.34 22.97
C THR A 174 20.96 -14.33 22.39
N VAL A 175 21.44 -13.15 21.98
CA VAL A 175 20.60 -12.12 21.35
C VAL A 175 20.04 -12.61 20.01
N ILE A 176 20.86 -13.23 19.16
CA ILE A 176 20.39 -13.82 17.90
C ILE A 176 19.39 -14.95 18.17
N ALA A 177 19.64 -15.79 19.19
CA ALA A 177 18.71 -16.84 19.59
C ALA A 177 17.37 -16.28 20.09
N ARG A 178 17.37 -15.19 20.87
CA ARG A 178 16.14 -14.49 21.29
C ARG A 178 15.33 -14.02 20.09
N VAL A 179 15.98 -13.38 19.11
CA VAL A 179 15.29 -12.93 17.88
C VAL A 179 14.70 -14.14 17.14
N ALA A 180 15.46 -15.22 16.96
CA ALA A 180 14.98 -16.42 16.28
C ALA A 180 13.79 -17.07 17.01
N VAL A 181 13.88 -17.26 18.32
CA VAL A 181 12.82 -17.83 19.15
C VAL A 181 11.58 -16.94 19.14
N GLY A 182 11.74 -15.62 19.31
CA GLY A 182 10.62 -14.68 19.28
C GLY A 182 9.88 -14.68 17.94
N VAL A 183 10.62 -14.74 16.83
CA VAL A 183 10.03 -14.88 15.48
C VAL A 183 9.27 -16.20 15.35
N LEU A 184 9.81 -17.32 15.84
CA LEU A 184 9.13 -18.62 15.82
C LEU A 184 7.83 -18.62 16.64
N VAL A 185 7.83 -17.99 17.81
CA VAL A 185 6.62 -17.85 18.66
C VAL A 185 5.53 -17.06 17.92
N ILE A 186 5.89 -15.95 17.27
CA ILE A 186 4.95 -15.12 16.49
C ILE A 186 4.36 -15.93 15.32
N PHE A 187 5.19 -16.67 14.58
CA PHE A 187 4.70 -17.54 13.50
C PHE A 187 3.78 -18.65 14.04
N ALA A 188 4.15 -19.29 15.15
CA ALA A 188 3.33 -20.32 15.79
C ALA A 188 1.96 -19.77 16.21
N TRP A 189 1.93 -18.60 16.86
CA TRP A 189 0.68 -17.93 17.23
C TRP A 189 -0.20 -17.68 16.02
N ARG A 190 0.35 -17.10 14.94
CA ARG A 190 -0.39 -16.80 13.72
C ARG A 190 -0.96 -18.06 13.07
N GLU A 191 -0.16 -19.12 12.94
CA GLU A 191 -0.55 -20.38 12.31
C GLU A 191 -1.58 -21.17 13.14
N VAL A 192 -1.60 -21.01 14.47
CA VAL A 192 -2.60 -21.63 15.35
C VAL A 192 -3.90 -20.81 15.41
N MET A 193 -3.78 -19.49 15.62
CA MET A 193 -4.94 -18.63 15.87
C MET A 193 -5.77 -18.37 14.62
N LYS A 194 -5.14 -18.21 13.46
CA LYS A 194 -5.87 -17.96 12.20
C LYS A 194 -6.88 -19.06 11.87
N PRO A 195 -6.52 -20.36 11.81
CA PRO A 195 -7.49 -21.42 11.52
C PRO A 195 -8.47 -21.64 12.69
N ALA A 196 -8.05 -21.43 13.94
CA ALA A 196 -8.94 -21.52 15.09
C ALA A 196 -10.07 -20.48 14.99
N LEU A 197 -9.72 -19.21 14.77
CA LEU A 197 -10.69 -18.12 14.65
C LEU A 197 -11.60 -18.31 13.45
N LEU A 198 -11.08 -18.63 12.27
CA LEU A 198 -11.92 -18.87 11.09
C LEU A 198 -12.88 -20.07 11.25
N LYS A 199 -12.59 -20.99 12.18
CA LYS A 199 -13.48 -22.12 12.53
C LYS A 199 -14.54 -21.73 13.57
N PHE A 200 -14.16 -21.00 14.61
CA PHE A 200 -15.05 -20.68 15.74
C PHE A 200 -15.88 -19.41 15.51
N LEU A 201 -15.29 -18.38 14.91
CA LEU A 201 -15.87 -17.05 14.79
C LEU A 201 -17.18 -17.01 13.99
N PRO A 202 -17.39 -17.79 12.91
CA PRO A 202 -18.69 -17.84 12.22
C PRO A 202 -19.84 -18.34 13.11
N HIS A 203 -19.55 -19.24 14.05
CA HIS A 203 -20.57 -19.74 14.98
C HIS A 203 -20.94 -18.67 16.00
N LEU A 204 -19.94 -17.95 16.50
CA LEU A 204 -20.14 -16.85 17.44
C LEU A 204 -20.92 -15.70 16.79
N PHE A 205 -20.55 -15.30 15.57
CA PHE A 205 -21.22 -14.22 14.85
C PHE A 205 -22.68 -14.52 14.55
N ARG A 206 -23.02 -15.76 14.16
CA ARG A 206 -24.42 -16.18 13.99
C ARG A 206 -25.24 -16.13 15.28
N ILE A 207 -24.61 -16.28 16.44
CA ILE A 207 -25.27 -16.11 17.73
C ILE A 207 -25.46 -14.61 18.00
N ILE A 208 -24.42 -13.80 17.82
CA ILE A 208 -24.45 -12.35 18.04
C ILE A 208 -25.46 -11.64 17.11
N GLU A 209 -25.57 -12.09 15.86
CA GLU A 209 -26.53 -11.57 14.87
C GLU A 209 -27.99 -11.78 15.32
N LYS A 210 -28.29 -12.88 16.02
CA LYS A 210 -29.62 -13.09 16.62
C LYS A 210 -29.95 -12.05 17.69
N TYR A 211 -28.94 -11.43 18.31
CA TYR A 211 -29.09 -10.36 19.30
C TYR A 211 -29.03 -8.96 18.67
N GLY A 212 -28.98 -8.84 17.34
CA GLY A 212 -29.08 -7.57 16.62
C GLY A 212 -27.78 -6.75 16.54
N PHE A 213 -26.65 -7.28 17.02
CA PHE A 213 -25.35 -6.62 16.87
C PHE A 213 -24.71 -6.99 15.52
N VAL A 214 -25.23 -6.43 14.43
CA VAL A 214 -24.62 -6.54 13.10
C VAL A 214 -23.68 -5.35 12.89
N LEU A 215 -22.49 -5.60 12.34
CA LEU A 215 -21.62 -4.54 11.83
C LEU A 215 -21.65 -4.55 10.29
N PRO A 216 -22.74 -4.07 9.65
CA PRO A 216 -22.83 -4.09 8.20
C PRO A 216 -21.80 -3.09 7.65
N ARG A 217 -20.80 -3.60 6.94
CA ARG A 217 -19.88 -2.77 6.13
C ARG A 217 -20.07 -3.13 4.67
N LYS A 218 -20.06 -2.12 3.79
CA LYS A 218 -20.39 -2.26 2.36
C LYS A 218 -19.63 -3.37 1.62
N PHE A 219 -18.36 -3.61 1.98
CA PHE A 219 -17.47 -4.55 1.27
C PHE A 219 -17.27 -5.89 2.00
N PHE A 220 -18.00 -6.14 3.09
CA PHE A 220 -17.86 -7.35 3.90
C PHE A 220 -19.16 -8.16 3.89
N MET A 221 -19.06 -9.42 3.47
CA MET A 221 -20.19 -10.34 3.55
C MET A 221 -20.48 -10.70 5.02
N PRO A 222 -21.74 -10.57 5.47
CA PRO A 222 -22.15 -10.90 6.83
C PRO A 222 -22.22 -12.42 7.06
N ALA A 223 -22.01 -12.83 8.31
CA ALA A 223 -22.00 -14.24 8.74
C ALA A 223 -23.28 -15.05 8.45
N SER A 224 -24.41 -14.39 8.20
CA SER A 224 -25.67 -15.02 7.77
C SER A 224 -25.65 -15.49 6.32
N GLU A 225 -24.87 -14.83 5.44
CA GLU A 225 -24.89 -15.08 4.00
C GLU A 225 -23.96 -16.21 3.54
N TYR A 226 -23.03 -16.65 4.39
CA TYR A 226 -22.08 -17.72 4.04
C TYR A 226 -22.13 -18.91 4.99
N LYS A 227 -22.09 -20.13 4.42
CA LYS A 227 -22.10 -21.39 5.19
C LYS A 227 -20.72 -21.86 5.60
N LYS A 228 -19.71 -21.75 4.71
CA LYS A 228 -18.37 -22.29 4.91
C LYS A 228 -17.33 -21.36 4.30
N ILE A 229 -16.35 -20.96 5.11
CA ILE A 229 -15.19 -20.19 4.66
C ILE A 229 -14.13 -21.18 4.15
N PRO A 230 -13.47 -20.92 3.02
CA PRO A 230 -12.32 -21.72 2.58
C PRO A 230 -11.24 -21.75 3.67
N SER A 231 -10.78 -22.95 4.03
CA SER A 231 -9.78 -23.18 5.09
C SER A 231 -8.40 -22.58 4.78
N ARG A 232 -8.11 -22.31 3.51
CA ARG A 232 -6.87 -21.68 3.02
C ARG A 232 -7.13 -20.29 2.43
N LEU A 233 -7.86 -19.44 3.16
CA LEU A 233 -8.11 -18.07 2.72
C LEU A 233 -6.83 -17.22 2.87
N LYS A 234 -6.47 -16.50 1.81
CA LYS A 234 -5.44 -15.45 1.86
C LYS A 234 -6.05 -14.19 2.46
N VAL A 235 -6.17 -14.22 3.79
CA VAL A 235 -6.74 -13.12 4.61
C VAL A 235 -5.81 -11.91 4.63
N ASP A 236 -4.51 -12.13 4.41
CA ASP A 236 -3.46 -11.18 4.75
C ASP A 236 -2.58 -10.86 3.55
N ASN A 237 -2.32 -9.58 3.36
CA ASN A 237 -1.42 -9.04 2.34
C ASN A 237 -0.05 -8.67 2.93
N VAL A 238 0.05 -8.56 4.27
CA VAL A 238 1.21 -8.02 4.99
C VAL A 238 2.23 -9.13 5.30
N MET A 239 1.79 -10.27 5.83
CA MET A 239 2.68 -11.39 6.16
C MET A 239 2.38 -12.65 5.33
N PRO A 240 3.38 -13.22 4.63
CA PRO A 240 3.21 -14.48 3.91
C PRO A 240 2.91 -15.62 4.89
N SER A 241 2.09 -16.58 4.46
CA SER A 241 1.90 -17.83 5.21
C SER A 241 3.11 -18.75 5.03
N VAL A 242 3.29 -19.73 5.93
CA VAL A 242 4.35 -20.74 5.80
C VAL A 242 4.25 -21.48 4.45
N SER A 243 3.04 -21.64 3.92
CA SER A 243 2.82 -22.21 2.58
C SER A 243 3.27 -21.33 1.41
N ASP A 244 3.47 -20.03 1.61
CA ASP A 244 3.93 -19.10 0.56
C ASP A 244 5.47 -18.99 0.50
N LEU A 245 6.18 -19.51 1.51
CA LEU A 245 7.65 -19.49 1.60
C LEU A 245 8.35 -20.17 0.40
N PRO A 246 7.90 -21.33 -0.11
CA PRO A 246 8.52 -21.94 -1.29
C PRO A 246 8.42 -21.03 -2.52
N GLY A 247 7.27 -20.37 -2.71
CA GLY A 247 7.03 -19.42 -3.80
C GLY A 247 7.95 -18.20 -3.71
N LEU A 248 8.13 -17.66 -2.50
CA LEU A 248 9.06 -16.55 -2.24
C LEU A 248 10.52 -16.96 -2.51
N LEU A 249 10.96 -18.14 -2.06
CA LEU A 249 12.29 -18.66 -2.36
C LEU A 249 12.52 -18.85 -3.87
N THR A 250 11.51 -19.32 -4.61
CA THR A 250 11.61 -19.41 -6.07
C THR A 250 11.63 -18.04 -6.76
N SER A 251 10.93 -17.05 -6.21
CA SER A 251 10.94 -15.66 -6.72
C SER A 251 12.29 -14.96 -6.50
N ILE A 252 12.98 -15.27 -5.39
CA ILE A 252 14.35 -14.81 -5.11
C ILE A 252 15.36 -15.50 -6.04
N ARG A 253 15.14 -16.79 -6.35
CA ARG A 253 16.00 -17.57 -7.25
C ARG A 253 15.88 -17.16 -8.72
N HIS A 254 14.75 -16.58 -9.13
CA HIS A 254 14.50 -16.11 -10.50
C HIS A 254 13.98 -14.66 -10.54
N PRO A 255 14.86 -13.66 -10.35
CA PRO A 255 14.47 -12.24 -10.28
C PRO A 255 13.96 -11.65 -11.60
N GLY A 256 14.05 -12.38 -12.73
CA GLY A 256 13.73 -11.89 -14.07
C GLY A 256 12.26 -11.87 -14.47
N ARG A 257 11.35 -12.48 -13.68
CA ARG A 257 9.91 -12.45 -13.95
C ARG A 257 9.20 -11.49 -12.99
N GLY A 258 9.72 -10.26 -12.95
CA GLY A 258 9.10 -9.17 -12.20
C GLY A 258 7.67 -8.94 -12.69
N ARG A 259 6.73 -8.90 -11.73
CA ARG A 259 5.33 -8.51 -11.92
C ARG A 259 5.30 -7.28 -12.83
N SER A 260 4.69 -7.42 -14.02
CA SER A 260 4.60 -6.32 -14.99
C SER A 260 3.97 -5.12 -14.30
N VAL A 261 4.66 -3.98 -14.35
CA VAL A 261 4.09 -2.70 -13.93
C VAL A 261 2.86 -2.47 -14.81
N SER A 262 1.67 -2.61 -14.24
CA SER A 262 0.43 -2.30 -14.95
C SER A 262 0.39 -0.80 -15.15
N ILE A 263 0.52 -0.35 -16.39
CA ILE A 263 0.36 1.05 -16.76
C ILE A 263 -1.05 1.17 -17.33
N GLY A 264 -1.91 1.94 -16.67
CA GLY A 264 -3.35 2.06 -16.97
C GLY A 264 -4.20 2.12 -15.68
N PRO A 265 -5.52 2.34 -15.79
CA PRO A 265 -6.41 2.42 -14.64
C PRO A 265 -6.41 1.10 -13.86
N GLN A 266 -6.09 1.15 -12.57
CA GLN A 266 -6.00 -0.01 -11.68
C GLN A 266 -7.14 -0.06 -10.67
N SER A 267 -7.67 1.10 -10.31
CA SER A 267 -8.82 1.26 -9.43
C SER A 267 -10.05 1.73 -10.21
N ALA A 268 -11.23 1.62 -9.59
CA ALA A 268 -12.45 2.22 -10.13
C ALA A 268 -12.33 3.75 -10.20
N ALA A 269 -11.65 4.38 -9.23
CA ALA A 269 -11.36 5.82 -9.27
C ALA A 269 -10.49 6.20 -10.47
N ASP A 270 -9.43 5.43 -10.76
CA ASP A 270 -8.58 5.67 -11.93
C ASP A 270 -9.36 5.51 -13.24
N ALA A 271 -10.30 4.56 -13.27
CA ALA A 271 -11.20 4.35 -14.39
C ALA A 271 -12.12 5.57 -14.59
N TYR A 272 -12.73 6.08 -13.52
CA TYR A 272 -13.52 7.31 -13.58
C TYR A 272 -12.69 8.53 -13.97
N GLU A 273 -11.46 8.68 -13.47
CA GLU A 273 -10.55 9.76 -13.85
C GLU A 273 -10.17 9.66 -15.34
N THR A 274 -9.89 8.45 -15.82
CA THR A 274 -9.62 8.20 -17.24
C THR A 274 -10.82 8.57 -18.11
N LEU A 275 -12.04 8.20 -17.70
CA LEU A 275 -13.28 8.58 -18.39
C LEU A 275 -13.51 10.09 -18.36
N ALA A 276 -13.30 10.74 -17.22
CA ALA A 276 -13.42 12.19 -17.08
C ALA A 276 -12.38 12.95 -17.92
N TYR A 277 -11.16 12.44 -18.00
CA TYR A 277 -10.11 12.98 -18.85
C TYR A 277 -10.47 12.87 -20.34
N ARG A 278 -10.98 11.71 -20.78
CA ARG A 278 -11.47 11.50 -22.15
C ARG A 278 -12.64 12.42 -22.47
N GLU A 279 -13.59 12.56 -21.55
CA GLU A 279 -14.76 13.43 -21.66
C GLU A 279 -14.35 14.89 -21.83
N LYS A 280 -13.44 15.38 -20.98
CA LYS A 280 -12.91 16.73 -21.07
C LYS A 280 -12.24 16.99 -22.42
N ARG A 281 -11.38 16.07 -22.88
CA ARG A 281 -10.71 16.19 -24.19
C ARG A 281 -11.72 16.24 -25.34
N ARG A 282 -12.80 15.45 -25.25
CA ARG A 282 -13.87 15.47 -26.24
C ARG A 282 -14.56 16.82 -26.28
N ARG A 283 -14.91 17.40 -25.13
CA ARG A 283 -15.50 18.75 -25.05
C ARG A 283 -14.56 19.80 -25.63
N ASP A 284 -13.28 19.77 -25.24
CA ASP A 284 -12.28 20.71 -25.74
C ASP A 284 -12.13 20.60 -27.28
N SER A 285 -12.22 19.39 -27.84
CA SER A 285 -12.18 19.15 -29.29
C SER A 285 -13.43 19.63 -30.05
N LEU A 286 -14.59 19.67 -29.38
CA LEU A 286 -15.83 20.19 -29.95
C LEU A 286 -15.88 21.72 -29.89
N THR A 287 -15.26 22.33 -28.87
CA THR A 287 -15.24 23.79 -28.68
C THR A 287 -14.17 24.51 -29.51
N ASN A 288 -13.06 23.83 -29.87
CA ASN A 288 -11.97 24.39 -30.67
C ASN A 288 -11.73 23.60 -31.98
N PRO A 289 -12.57 23.76 -33.02
CA PRO A 289 -12.38 23.09 -34.30
C PRO A 289 -11.16 23.58 -35.10
N SER A 290 -10.48 24.66 -34.67
CA SER A 290 -9.34 25.25 -35.39
C SER A 290 -8.00 24.52 -35.19
N ASP A 291 -7.86 23.68 -34.17
CA ASP A 291 -6.59 22.99 -33.88
C ASP A 291 -6.52 21.55 -34.42
N SER A 292 -7.64 20.96 -34.82
CA SER A 292 -7.70 19.59 -35.35
C SER A 292 -7.37 19.49 -36.85
N ALA A 293 -7.45 20.59 -37.60
CA ALA A 293 -7.13 20.63 -39.02
C ALA A 293 -5.60 20.57 -39.32
N SER A 294 -4.74 20.83 -38.34
CA SER A 294 -3.28 20.87 -38.54
C SER A 294 -2.57 19.53 -38.27
N ARG A 295 -3.27 18.52 -37.73
CA ARG A 295 -2.72 17.20 -37.42
C ARG A 295 -3.14 16.08 -38.37
N ALA A 296 -4.09 16.33 -39.27
CA ALA A 296 -4.55 15.37 -40.27
C ALA A 296 -3.76 15.48 -41.59
N GLN A 297 -2.44 15.23 -41.56
CA GLN A 297 -1.72 14.87 -42.79
C GLN A 297 -1.76 13.36 -42.95
N SER A 298 -2.75 12.91 -43.72
CA SER A 298 -2.81 11.56 -44.29
C SER A 298 -1.65 11.36 -45.28
N PRO A 299 -1.01 10.17 -45.37
CA PRO A 299 0.04 9.94 -46.35
C PRO A 299 -0.57 9.99 -47.77
N ARG A 300 -0.08 10.93 -48.59
CA ARG A 300 -0.44 11.01 -50.02
C ARG A 300 -0.03 9.73 -50.75
N PRO A 301 -0.86 9.17 -51.64
CA PRO A 301 -0.47 8.05 -52.49
C PRO A 301 0.58 8.50 -53.51
N ALA A 302 1.59 7.66 -53.71
CA ALA A 302 2.73 7.91 -54.58
C ALA A 302 2.30 8.02 -56.05
N ASN A 303 2.63 9.14 -56.69
CA ASN A 303 2.60 9.25 -58.14
C ASN A 303 3.76 8.46 -58.74
N GLN A 304 3.40 7.66 -59.73
CA GLN A 304 4.26 6.83 -60.54
C GLN A 304 4.97 7.72 -61.56
N GLU A 305 6.27 7.95 -61.39
CA GLU A 305 7.11 8.45 -62.47
C GLU A 305 8.40 7.64 -62.55
N LYS A 306 8.65 7.16 -63.77
CA LYS A 306 9.71 6.24 -64.16
C LYS A 306 11.02 7.00 -64.22
N ASP A 307 12.07 6.47 -63.59
CA ASP A 307 13.44 6.77 -64.01
C ASP A 307 14.22 5.50 -64.33
N TYR A 308 14.71 5.53 -65.57
CA TYR A 308 15.63 4.61 -66.20
C TYR A 308 17.02 4.78 -65.58
N PHE A 309 17.57 3.75 -64.95
CA PHE A 309 18.88 3.17 -65.29
C PHE A 309 19.18 1.95 -64.41
N SER A 310 19.48 0.86 -65.11
CA SER A 310 19.95 -0.45 -64.66
C SER A 310 21.23 -0.40 -63.82
N VAL A 311 21.38 -1.33 -62.85
CA VAL A 311 22.38 -2.43 -62.83
C VAL A 311 22.09 -3.35 -61.63
N ALA A 312 21.96 -4.65 -61.89
CA ALA A 312 22.19 -5.76 -60.95
C ALA A 312 23.49 -6.47 -61.42
N PRO A 313 24.29 -7.21 -60.60
CA PRO A 313 23.78 -8.32 -59.78
C PRO A 313 24.56 -8.72 -58.47
N ASN A 314 23.86 -9.52 -57.63
CA ASN A 314 24.27 -10.77 -56.96
C ASN A 314 25.22 -10.89 -55.71
N VAL A 315 24.73 -11.77 -54.80
CA VAL A 315 25.34 -12.62 -53.71
C VAL A 315 26.06 -11.90 -52.54
N ASP A 316 25.90 -12.23 -51.25
CA ASP A 316 25.82 -13.53 -50.57
C ASP A 316 24.93 -13.58 -49.31
N LYS A 317 24.47 -14.80 -49.01
CA LYS A 317 23.83 -15.27 -47.77
C LYS A 317 24.86 -15.57 -46.68
N ASP A 318 24.55 -15.21 -45.44
CA ASP A 318 24.38 -16.09 -44.27
C ASP A 318 24.71 -15.37 -42.96
N GLY A 319 23.79 -15.46 -42.00
CA GLY A 319 23.91 -14.83 -40.70
C GLY A 319 22.66 -15.02 -39.84
N SER A 320 22.38 -16.26 -39.46
CA SER A 320 21.52 -16.57 -38.31
C SER A 320 22.13 -16.00 -37.02
N VAL A 321 21.41 -15.19 -36.24
CA VAL A 321 21.37 -15.22 -34.77
C VAL A 321 20.18 -14.39 -34.27
N SER A 322 19.34 -15.03 -33.45
CA SER A 322 18.26 -14.47 -32.64
C SER A 322 18.71 -13.26 -31.80
N GLN A 323 18.03 -12.12 -31.92
CA GLN A 323 18.21 -11.00 -31.00
C GLN A 323 16.96 -10.76 -30.16
N ALA A 324 17.07 -11.17 -28.90
CA ALA A 324 16.42 -10.51 -27.79
C ALA A 324 17.07 -9.13 -27.62
N SER A 325 16.33 -8.06 -27.89
CA SER A 325 16.84 -6.70 -27.71
C SER A 325 16.39 -6.15 -26.36
N GLY A 326 17.29 -6.27 -25.39
CA GLY A 326 17.33 -5.40 -24.22
C GLY A 326 17.78 -4.00 -24.63
N ILE A 327 17.16 -2.99 -24.00
CA ILE A 327 17.38 -1.57 -24.30
C ILE A 327 18.65 -1.12 -23.58
N SER A 328 19.75 -0.95 -24.31
CA SER A 328 20.91 -0.16 -23.89
C SER A 328 20.91 1.15 -24.67
N ALA A 329 20.68 2.26 -23.98
CA ALA A 329 20.91 3.60 -24.51
C ALA A 329 22.36 4.01 -24.20
N SER A 330 23.25 3.86 -25.17
CA SER A 330 24.58 4.48 -25.15
C SER A 330 24.47 5.92 -25.66
N LEU A 331 24.98 6.86 -24.87
CA LEU A 331 25.16 8.26 -25.23
C LEU A 331 26.07 8.42 -26.46
N ALA A 332 25.68 9.27 -27.40
CA ALA A 332 26.59 9.90 -28.35
C ALA A 332 26.17 11.37 -28.59
N PRO A 333 27.11 12.31 -28.83
CA PRO A 333 26.85 13.74 -28.81
C PRO A 333 26.25 14.24 -30.13
N SER A 334 25.45 15.28 -29.99
CA SER A 334 24.70 16.01 -31.00
C SER A 334 25.45 16.36 -32.30
N THR A 335 24.83 16.05 -33.44
CA THR A 335 24.89 16.88 -34.64
C THR A 335 23.51 16.95 -35.31
N THR A 336 23.07 18.18 -35.55
CA THR A 336 22.00 18.60 -36.49
C THR A 336 20.57 18.09 -36.26
N GLY A 337 19.79 18.92 -35.55
CA GLY A 337 18.41 19.31 -35.87
C GLY A 337 17.45 18.25 -36.41
N ASN A 338 16.83 17.50 -35.50
CA ASN A 338 15.48 16.96 -35.68
C ASN A 338 14.83 16.84 -34.30
N LEU A 339 13.72 17.55 -34.09
CA LEU A 339 12.90 17.36 -32.89
C LEU A 339 12.37 15.92 -32.87
N PRO A 340 12.38 15.23 -31.71
CA PRO A 340 11.71 13.94 -31.61
C PRO A 340 10.20 14.13 -31.87
N THR A 341 9.63 13.27 -32.71
CA THR A 341 8.19 13.27 -32.99
C THR A 341 7.41 13.04 -31.68
N PRO A 342 6.18 13.58 -31.54
CA PRO A 342 5.42 13.49 -30.28
C PRO A 342 5.14 12.04 -29.81
N ALA A 343 5.24 11.06 -30.70
CA ALA A 343 5.14 9.63 -30.38
C ALA A 343 6.37 9.06 -29.63
N GLN A 344 7.52 9.74 -29.66
CA GLN A 344 8.75 9.32 -28.97
C GLN A 344 8.92 9.94 -27.58
N SER A 345 8.04 10.88 -27.19
CA SER A 345 8.00 11.43 -25.83
C SER A 345 7.33 10.43 -24.89
N ARG A 346 7.97 10.13 -23.75
CA ARG A 346 7.37 9.31 -22.68
C ARG A 346 5.97 9.81 -22.30
N VAL A 347 5.77 11.14 -22.30
CA VAL A 347 4.48 11.78 -22.04
C VAL A 347 3.43 11.40 -23.10
N GLY A 348 3.80 11.39 -24.38
CA GLY A 348 2.91 10.99 -25.47
C GLY A 348 2.51 9.51 -25.41
N SER A 349 3.40 8.64 -24.91
CA SER A 349 3.07 7.24 -24.69
C SER A 349 2.07 7.02 -23.53
N PHE A 350 2.18 7.80 -22.44
CA PHE A 350 1.20 7.78 -21.35
C PHE A 350 -0.14 8.34 -21.82
N GLU A 351 -0.12 9.41 -22.63
CA GLU A 351 -1.31 10.01 -23.22
C GLU A 351 -2.05 9.05 -24.18
N GLN A 352 -1.31 8.22 -24.90
CA GLN A 352 -1.88 7.18 -25.78
C GLN A 352 -2.48 6.01 -24.97
N MET A 353 -1.87 5.65 -23.83
CA MET A 353 -2.40 4.59 -22.94
C MET A 353 -3.65 5.01 -22.15
N MET A 354 -3.81 6.30 -21.85
CA MET A 354 -5.04 6.87 -21.28
C MET A 354 -6.23 6.83 -22.27
N GLY A 355 -5.95 6.50 -23.54
CA GLY A 355 -6.91 6.50 -24.63
C GLY A 355 -7.02 7.88 -25.26
N GLN A 356 -6.76 7.95 -26.57
CA GLN A 356 -7.09 9.13 -27.34
C GLN A 356 -8.60 9.09 -27.57
N GLY A 357 -9.37 9.87 -26.80
CA GLY A 357 -10.79 10.09 -27.07
C GLY A 357 -10.93 10.73 -28.45
N HIS A 358 -10.97 9.91 -29.49
CA HIS A 358 -11.03 10.34 -30.87
C HIS A 358 -12.50 10.32 -31.29
N VAL A 359 -13.04 11.49 -31.58
CA VAL A 359 -14.38 11.59 -32.20
C VAL A 359 -14.20 11.26 -33.67
N SER A 360 -14.40 10.00 -34.03
CA SER A 360 -14.49 9.60 -35.44
C SER A 360 -15.83 10.06 -36.00
N PHE A 361 -15.84 11.17 -36.74
CA PHE A 361 -16.93 11.46 -37.66
C PHE A 361 -16.85 10.47 -38.81
N ALA A 362 -17.73 9.46 -38.82
CA ALA A 362 -17.95 8.66 -40.02
C ALA A 362 -18.63 9.56 -41.07
N PRO A 363 -18.04 9.79 -42.26
CA PRO A 363 -18.76 10.43 -43.34
C PRO A 363 -19.73 9.39 -43.90
N LEU A 364 -20.99 9.43 -43.44
CA LEU A 364 -22.06 8.67 -44.07
C LEU A 364 -22.28 9.25 -45.47
N THR A 365 -21.91 8.46 -46.48
CA THR A 365 -22.34 8.69 -47.86
C THR A 365 -23.87 8.72 -47.86
N PRO A 366 -24.54 9.79 -48.34
CA PRO A 366 -25.98 9.85 -48.25
C PRO A 366 -26.61 8.87 -49.26
N PRO A 367 -27.58 8.03 -48.87
CA PRO A 367 -28.46 7.43 -49.85
C PRO A 367 -29.33 8.54 -50.46
N LEU A 368 -29.56 8.41 -51.76
CA LEU A 368 -30.34 9.35 -52.54
C LEU A 368 -31.81 9.32 -52.08
N GLY A 369 -32.27 10.39 -51.43
CA GLY A 369 -33.69 10.72 -51.26
C GLY A 369 -34.29 10.48 -49.88
N GLY A 370 -34.68 11.56 -49.20
CA GLY A 370 -35.48 11.57 -47.97
C GLY A 370 -35.19 12.79 -47.09
N GLU A 371 -36.22 13.56 -46.76
CA GLU A 371 -36.25 14.81 -45.98
C GLU A 371 -35.47 14.77 -44.63
N PRO A 372 -35.01 15.92 -44.09
CA PRO A 372 -34.21 15.97 -42.86
C PRO A 372 -35.12 16.12 -41.63
N GLU A 373 -35.46 15.01 -40.98
CA GLU A 373 -35.97 15.05 -39.60
C GLU A 373 -35.22 14.03 -38.73
N GLY A 374 -34.63 14.48 -37.62
CA GLY A 374 -34.13 13.61 -36.54
C GLY A 374 -32.62 13.34 -36.45
N ARG A 375 -31.76 14.14 -37.09
CA ARG A 375 -30.31 13.85 -37.16
C ARG A 375 -29.54 14.04 -35.84
N ASP A 376 -30.06 14.87 -34.93
CA ASP A 376 -29.39 15.16 -33.65
C ASP A 376 -29.66 14.05 -32.61
N ASP A 377 -30.88 13.52 -32.55
CA ASP A 377 -31.24 12.48 -31.58
C ASP A 377 -30.56 11.14 -31.88
N GLU A 378 -30.47 10.74 -33.15
CA GLU A 378 -29.82 9.46 -33.53
C GLU A 378 -28.30 9.50 -33.30
N ALA A 379 -27.65 10.63 -33.58
CA ALA A 379 -26.22 10.82 -33.29
C ALA A 379 -25.94 10.85 -31.78
N VAL A 380 -26.80 11.48 -30.98
CA VAL A 380 -26.69 11.51 -29.52
C VAL A 380 -26.89 10.12 -28.91
N ILE A 381 -27.85 9.34 -29.40
CA ILE A 381 -28.12 7.97 -28.94
C ILE A 381 -26.95 7.02 -29.28
N LEU A 382 -26.40 7.10 -30.50
CA LEU A 382 -25.23 6.30 -30.92
C LEU A 382 -23.98 6.61 -30.11
N VAL A 383 -23.71 7.90 -29.83
CA VAL A 383 -22.58 8.33 -28.99
C VAL A 383 -22.78 7.89 -27.54
N GLY A 384 -24.01 7.98 -27.01
CA GLY A 384 -24.35 7.49 -25.67
C GLY A 384 -24.14 5.99 -25.51
N GLN A 385 -24.59 5.20 -26.49
CA GLN A 385 -24.48 3.74 -26.45
C GLN A 385 -23.02 3.26 -26.62
N HIS A 386 -22.22 3.96 -27.42
CA HIS A 386 -20.79 3.69 -27.53
C HIS A 386 -20.04 4.00 -26.21
N ASN A 387 -20.38 5.10 -25.54
CA ASN A 387 -19.81 5.46 -24.24
C ASN A 387 -20.09 4.40 -23.15
N GLU A 388 -21.31 3.88 -23.08
CA GLU A 388 -21.65 2.83 -22.10
C GLU A 388 -20.90 1.52 -22.34
N LEU A 389 -20.63 1.19 -23.60
CA LEU A 389 -19.87 -0.01 -23.97
C LEU A 389 -18.38 0.15 -23.65
N GLU A 390 -17.79 1.31 -23.94
CA GLU A 390 -16.42 1.63 -23.56
C GLU A 390 -16.22 1.65 -22.04
N GLU A 391 -17.19 2.21 -21.29
CA GLU A 391 -17.18 2.19 -19.83
C GLU A 391 -17.21 0.75 -19.32
N LYS A 392 -18.16 -0.08 -19.80
CA LYS A 392 -18.24 -1.50 -19.43
C LYS A 392 -16.97 -2.26 -19.78
N GLU A 393 -16.36 -1.98 -20.93
CA GLU A 393 -15.11 -2.62 -21.33
C GLU A 393 -13.95 -2.21 -20.40
N LEU A 394 -13.85 -0.94 -20.04
CA LEU A 394 -12.82 -0.43 -19.14
C LEU A 394 -12.96 -1.01 -17.72
N PHE A 395 -14.18 -1.07 -17.18
CA PHE A 395 -14.46 -1.73 -15.91
C PHE A 395 -14.31 -3.26 -15.96
N SER A 396 -14.50 -3.89 -17.12
CA SER A 396 -14.29 -5.34 -17.28
C SER A 396 -12.82 -5.74 -17.23
N ARG A 397 -11.91 -4.81 -17.56
CA ARG A 397 -10.45 -5.01 -17.50
C ARG A 397 -9.90 -4.85 -16.08
N LEU A 398 -10.67 -4.28 -15.16
CA LEU A 398 -10.30 -4.18 -13.75
C LEU A 398 -10.41 -5.56 -13.09
N GLU A 399 -9.40 -5.92 -12.31
CA GLU A 399 -9.42 -7.14 -11.51
C GLU A 399 -10.52 -7.01 -10.44
N LYS A 400 -11.53 -7.88 -10.48
CA LYS A 400 -12.63 -7.82 -9.51
C LYS A 400 -12.09 -8.09 -8.10
N PRO A 401 -12.35 -7.20 -7.13
CA PRO A 401 -11.89 -7.40 -5.76
C PRO A 401 -12.49 -8.69 -5.18
N ARG A 402 -11.70 -9.39 -4.37
CA ARG A 402 -12.15 -10.62 -3.69
C ARG A 402 -13.29 -10.29 -2.72
N VAL A 403 -14.17 -11.26 -2.53
CA VAL A 403 -15.12 -11.24 -1.41
C VAL A 403 -14.35 -11.26 -0.08
N ARG A 404 -14.66 -10.31 0.81
CA ARG A 404 -14.14 -10.28 2.19
C ARG A 404 -15.26 -10.65 3.15
N TYR A 405 -14.94 -11.41 4.20
CA TYR A 405 -15.91 -11.78 5.24
C TYR A 405 -15.76 -10.91 6.48
N ASP A 406 -16.86 -10.55 7.12
CA ASP A 406 -16.89 -9.80 8.39
C ASP A 406 -15.96 -10.38 9.48
N VAL A 407 -15.91 -11.71 9.58
CA VAL A 407 -15.06 -12.44 10.53
C VAL A 407 -13.57 -12.28 10.24
N GLU A 408 -13.17 -11.89 9.02
CA GLU A 408 -11.76 -11.60 8.72
C GLU A 408 -11.26 -10.40 9.51
N VAL A 409 -12.10 -9.38 9.71
CA VAL A 409 -11.74 -8.15 10.44
C VAL A 409 -11.41 -8.48 11.89
N VAL A 410 -12.30 -9.22 12.57
CA VAL A 410 -12.07 -9.64 13.95
C VAL A 410 -10.95 -10.66 14.06
N THR A 411 -10.80 -11.54 13.06
CA THR A 411 -9.66 -12.47 13.02
C THR A 411 -8.34 -11.70 12.97
N LYS A 412 -8.23 -10.67 12.12
CA LYS A 412 -7.04 -9.81 12.05
C LYS A 412 -6.80 -9.12 13.38
N LEU A 413 -7.82 -8.46 13.93
CA LEU A 413 -7.73 -7.75 15.20
C LEU A 413 -7.14 -8.65 16.29
N VAL A 414 -7.74 -9.83 16.51
CA VAL A 414 -7.31 -10.78 17.55
C VAL A 414 -5.90 -11.33 17.28
N VAL A 415 -5.59 -11.69 16.04
CA VAL A 415 -4.27 -12.22 15.69
C VAL A 415 -3.19 -11.17 15.95
N TYR A 416 -3.37 -9.94 15.47
CA TYR A 416 -2.37 -8.87 15.62
C TYR A 416 -2.26 -8.36 17.06
N THR A 417 -3.36 -8.30 17.83
CA THR A 417 -3.32 -8.07 19.28
C THR A 417 -2.50 -9.13 19.98
N GLY A 418 -2.71 -10.41 19.66
CA GLY A 418 -1.92 -11.48 20.27
C GLY A 418 -0.44 -11.48 19.86
N ILE A 419 -0.12 -11.11 18.62
CA ILE A 419 1.28 -10.97 18.17
C ILE A 419 1.99 -9.91 19.02
N ALA A 420 1.37 -8.74 19.19
CA ALA A 420 1.93 -7.66 19.98
C ALA A 420 2.05 -8.02 21.47
N TRP A 421 1.00 -8.63 22.04
CA TRP A 421 1.00 -9.10 23.42
C TRP A 421 2.13 -10.12 23.69
N LEU A 422 2.28 -11.11 22.80
CA LEU A 422 3.38 -12.07 22.88
C LEU A 422 4.75 -11.41 22.67
N ALA A 423 4.85 -10.37 21.85
CA ALA A 423 6.12 -9.68 21.64
C ALA A 423 6.59 -8.91 22.89
N VAL A 424 5.66 -8.24 23.59
CA VAL A 424 5.96 -7.35 24.72
C VAL A 424 6.02 -8.09 26.06
N GLU A 425 5.23 -9.15 26.24
CA GLU A 425 5.17 -9.89 27.51
C GLU A 425 5.60 -11.35 27.36
N GLY A 426 4.98 -12.08 26.43
CA GLY A 426 5.16 -13.53 26.33
C GLY A 426 6.60 -13.95 26.00
N ASN A 427 7.21 -13.29 25.03
CA ASN A 427 8.57 -13.57 24.57
C ASN A 427 9.61 -13.28 25.67
N PRO A 428 9.59 -12.11 26.35
CA PRO A 428 10.43 -11.89 27.53
C PRO A 428 10.36 -13.01 28.57
N ILE A 429 9.15 -13.44 28.94
CA ILE A 429 8.95 -14.53 29.91
C ILE A 429 9.53 -15.85 29.37
N ILE A 430 9.26 -16.18 28.10
CA ILE A 430 9.82 -17.37 27.45
C ILE A 430 11.34 -17.35 27.44
N PHE A 431 11.96 -16.19 27.18
CA PHE A 431 13.42 -16.07 27.18
C PHE A 431 14.00 -16.40 28.55
N GLU A 432 13.39 -15.90 29.63
CA GLU A 432 13.82 -16.23 30.99
C GLU A 432 13.65 -17.73 31.29
N VAL A 433 12.50 -18.32 30.95
CA VAL A 433 12.23 -19.75 31.19
C VAL A 433 13.17 -20.68 30.41
N VAL A 434 13.55 -20.32 29.19
CA VAL A 434 14.43 -21.12 28.32
C VAL A 434 15.92 -20.88 28.65
N GLY A 435 16.23 -19.97 29.58
CA GLY A 435 17.61 -19.63 29.95
C GLY A 435 18.31 -18.72 28.94
N LEU A 436 17.55 -18.06 28.07
CA LEU A 436 18.00 -16.93 27.25
C LEU A 436 17.83 -15.60 28.00
N GLY A 437 17.41 -15.66 29.26
CA GLY A 437 17.17 -14.57 30.20
C GLY A 437 18.42 -13.93 30.80
N MET A 438 18.23 -12.85 31.57
CA MET A 438 19.25 -12.39 32.51
C MET A 438 19.37 -13.34 33.73
N GLY A 439 18.33 -14.12 34.04
CA GLY A 439 18.34 -15.05 35.18
C GLY A 439 18.32 -14.37 36.55
N VAL A 440 18.02 -13.07 36.60
CA VAL A 440 18.03 -12.24 37.82
C VAL A 440 16.60 -11.99 38.33
N HIS A 441 15.86 -13.05 38.68
CA HIS A 441 14.57 -12.90 39.39
C HIS A 441 14.71 -13.02 40.92
N ASN A 442 15.93 -13.26 41.45
CA ASN A 442 16.18 -13.52 42.88
C ASN A 442 17.33 -12.72 43.50
N ARG A 443 17.82 -11.65 42.87
CA ARG A 443 18.82 -10.78 43.51
C ARG A 443 18.43 -9.31 43.37
N PRO A 444 18.23 -8.58 44.48
CA PRO A 444 18.13 -7.14 44.40
C PRO A 444 19.45 -6.62 43.83
N ILE A 445 19.37 -5.91 42.71
CA ILE A 445 20.50 -5.15 42.17
C ILE A 445 20.84 -4.11 43.24
N ARG A 446 22.08 -4.15 43.73
CA ARG A 446 22.57 -3.35 44.85
C ARG A 446 23.46 -2.24 44.36
#